data_AF-A0A5B9Y328-F1
#
_entry.id   AF-A0A5B9Y328-F1
#
_cell.length_a   1.000
_cell.length_b   1.000
_cell.length_c   1.000
_cell.angle_alpha   90.00
_cell.angle_beta   90.00
_cell.angle_gamma   90.00
#
_symmetry.space_group_name_H-M   'P 1'
#
loop_
_entity.id
_entity.type
_entity.pdbx_description
1 polymer ?
#
loop_
_entity_poly.entity_id
_entity_poly.type
_entity_poly.pdbx_seq_one_letter_code
_entity_poly.pdbx_strand_id
1 'polypeptide(L)'
;MKANLEKFETDYFQILKDQLESKFNQDIEYVKSKEQAFEENNFDKIYTLSSIKDSNINNLKLKIKNLNDELEKEKAFNELLKLDGQITDQQLKEKNEYLEKEFNNKQGKIIENLNEKIKMYEIKMDEIIKNKTLKLKKKNENKKNKTKLLEDKINEKKQVSVKRIENKQNLLLELSNKLNDKKIQKIQKNKMYKEWNKVQEEYDSKKIGNIFYEKNKKEFEPKLMEVKTKIDEKTTNFELQKYKAQMKFANLFGAQNKQNTKNFLLNVFNESKLLILILGIAIFAGISNNNFFTQRTWINILTNNLDLLMIAFGMTLIILTGGIDLSVGSILAFAGSCMIKFLEKGVDPWIAMLACVVISVAFGVLSGFLISYVKLQPFIVTLVLMLTLRGGASLLLESKATLLPADTLQFVTRLKFWILPFSFWFVLCIFIGLLIIMRGYKYGRYIYAVGGNIKAAYLSGIRSKLIVMSVYMFSNALVAMGTIIYVSKLSSISPTSGNQIELDAIACVALGGTSLIGGKGGVGRTLVGWFVISVLQTSMNMVGFNTYYQMIVKGSVILIAVLSDKQINISKKISKKLKNLIYKI
;
A
#
# COMPACT_ATOMS: atom_id res chain seq x y z
N MET A 1 24.25 -43.24 32.53
CA MET A 1 24.83 -41.91 32.24
C MET A 1 25.56 -41.91 30.90
N LYS A 2 26.53 -42.80 30.68
CA LYS A 2 27.20 -43.02 29.37
C LYS A 2 26.20 -43.27 28.22
N ALA A 3 25.29 -44.23 28.39
CA ALA A 3 24.24 -44.53 27.40
C ALA A 3 23.24 -43.38 27.13
N ASN A 4 22.93 -42.53 28.13
CA ASN A 4 22.02 -41.38 27.94
C ASN A 4 22.72 -40.19 27.27
N LEU A 5 24.04 -40.03 27.48
CA LEU A 5 24.86 -39.02 26.81
C LEU A 5 25.11 -39.39 25.34
N GLU A 6 25.48 -40.65 25.07
CA GLU A 6 25.67 -41.15 23.69
C GLU A 6 24.38 -41.03 22.87
N LYS A 7 23.21 -41.33 23.46
CA LYS A 7 21.91 -41.16 22.80
C LYS A 7 21.55 -39.69 22.56
N PHE A 8 21.72 -38.82 23.56
CA PHE A 8 21.43 -37.38 23.43
C PHE A 8 22.35 -36.68 22.42
N GLU A 9 23.63 -37.02 22.38
CA GLU A 9 24.59 -36.45 21.43
C GLU A 9 24.29 -36.91 20.00
N THR A 10 23.99 -38.19 19.79
CA THR A 10 23.66 -38.74 18.46
C THR A 10 22.37 -38.15 17.90
N ASP A 11 21.31 -38.04 18.72
CA ASP A 11 20.04 -37.43 18.33
C ASP A 11 20.21 -35.93 17.98
N TYR A 12 21.03 -35.20 18.74
CA TYR A 12 21.27 -33.78 18.50
C TYR A 12 21.97 -33.51 17.16
N PHE A 13 22.99 -34.30 16.79
CA PHE A 13 23.69 -34.13 15.51
C PHE A 13 22.85 -34.55 14.32
N GLN A 14 22.00 -35.57 14.47
CA GLN A 14 21.06 -35.96 13.43
C GLN A 14 20.02 -34.84 13.17
N ILE A 15 19.43 -34.28 14.23
CA ILE A 15 18.54 -33.11 14.14
C ILE A 15 19.23 -31.94 13.44
N LEU A 16 20.51 -31.70 13.77
CA LEU A 16 21.30 -30.62 13.19
C LEU A 16 21.58 -30.82 11.70
N LYS A 17 21.87 -32.06 11.29
CA LYS A 17 22.04 -32.46 9.90
C LYS A 17 20.74 -32.28 9.13
N ASP A 18 19.62 -32.78 9.66
CA ASP A 18 18.30 -32.68 9.02
C ASP A 18 17.87 -31.22 8.85
N GLN A 19 18.10 -30.36 9.86
CA GLN A 19 17.85 -28.91 9.77
C GLN A 19 18.69 -28.23 8.69
N LEU A 20 19.98 -28.59 8.58
CA LEU A 20 20.88 -28.03 7.57
C LEU A 20 20.49 -28.50 6.16
N GLU A 21 20.15 -29.78 5.99
CA GLU A 21 19.69 -30.31 4.71
C GLU A 21 18.35 -29.70 4.28
N SER A 22 17.40 -29.58 5.20
CA SER A 22 16.11 -28.92 4.98
C SER A 22 16.31 -27.48 4.48
N LYS A 23 17.23 -26.72 5.10
CA LYS A 23 17.55 -25.36 4.68
C LYS A 23 18.11 -25.28 3.25
N PHE A 24 19.06 -26.15 2.90
CA PHE A 24 19.62 -26.15 1.54
C PHE A 24 18.57 -26.57 0.49
N ASN A 25 17.68 -27.50 0.84
CA ASN A 25 16.55 -27.86 -0.02
C ASN A 25 15.58 -26.67 -0.21
N GLN A 26 15.30 -25.91 0.84
CA GLN A 26 14.51 -24.66 0.74
C GLN A 26 15.19 -23.61 -0.15
N ASP A 27 16.52 -23.45 -0.06
CA ASP A 27 17.28 -22.56 -0.93
C ASP A 27 17.18 -23.01 -2.41
N ILE A 28 17.16 -24.32 -2.69
CA ILE A 28 16.96 -24.88 -4.05
C ILE A 28 15.54 -24.62 -4.56
N GLU A 29 14.52 -24.92 -3.76
CA GLU A 29 13.12 -24.64 -4.10
C GLU A 29 12.90 -23.15 -4.38
N TYR A 30 13.53 -22.29 -3.57
CA TYR A 30 13.47 -20.85 -3.78
C TYR A 30 14.05 -20.44 -5.14
N VAL A 31 15.21 -20.96 -5.54
CA VAL A 31 15.80 -20.67 -6.85
C VAL A 31 14.90 -21.16 -7.99
N LYS A 32 14.31 -22.36 -7.86
CA LYS A 32 13.33 -22.90 -8.84
C LYS A 32 12.09 -22.02 -8.94
N SER A 33 11.54 -21.55 -7.82
CA SER A 33 10.39 -20.63 -7.82
C SER A 33 10.69 -19.31 -8.56
N LYS A 34 11.95 -18.81 -8.51
CA LYS A 34 12.38 -17.61 -9.23
C LYS A 34 12.57 -17.82 -10.72
N GLU A 35 12.91 -19.02 -11.13
CA GLU A 35 12.88 -19.40 -12.54
C GLU A 35 11.44 -19.40 -13.04
N GLN A 36 10.54 -20.09 -12.36
CA GLN A 36 9.13 -20.17 -12.75
C GLN A 36 8.48 -18.79 -12.84
N ALA A 37 8.64 -17.93 -11.82
CA ALA A 37 8.12 -16.57 -11.85
C ALA A 37 8.72 -15.70 -12.98
N PHE A 38 9.96 -15.98 -13.40
CA PHE A 38 10.57 -15.30 -14.54
C PHE A 38 9.96 -15.75 -15.87
N GLU A 39 9.64 -17.03 -16.01
CA GLU A 39 8.96 -17.59 -17.18
C GLU A 39 7.52 -17.08 -17.30
N GLU A 40 6.75 -17.12 -16.21
CA GLU A 40 5.38 -16.59 -16.14
C GLU A 40 5.33 -15.12 -16.55
N ASN A 41 6.21 -14.28 -16.02
CA ASN A 41 6.28 -12.86 -16.40
C ASN A 41 6.67 -12.66 -17.88
N ASN A 42 7.39 -13.60 -18.50
CA ASN A 42 7.65 -13.53 -19.94
C ASN A 42 6.44 -13.99 -20.76
N PHE A 43 5.67 -14.95 -20.27
CA PHE A 43 4.40 -15.36 -20.86
C PHE A 43 3.37 -14.22 -20.82
N ASP A 44 3.23 -13.53 -19.69
CA ASP A 44 2.32 -12.37 -19.53
C ASP A 44 2.60 -11.26 -20.55
N LYS A 45 3.87 -11.04 -20.90
CA LYS A 45 4.25 -10.05 -21.94
C LYS A 45 3.75 -10.44 -23.32
N ILE A 46 3.76 -11.73 -23.63
CA ILE A 46 3.25 -12.26 -24.91
C ILE A 46 1.72 -12.14 -24.91
N TYR A 47 1.07 -12.56 -23.83
CA TYR A 47 -0.38 -12.45 -23.66
C TYR A 47 -0.86 -11.01 -23.77
N THR A 48 -0.18 -10.06 -23.13
CA THR A 48 -0.51 -8.63 -23.21
C THR A 48 -0.41 -8.11 -24.65
N LEU A 49 0.60 -8.54 -25.42
CA LEU A 49 0.72 -8.14 -26.83
C LEU A 49 -0.40 -8.71 -27.69
N SER A 50 -0.80 -9.97 -27.44
CA SER A 50 -1.97 -10.58 -28.11
C SER A 50 -3.25 -9.83 -27.77
N SER A 51 -3.48 -9.53 -26.49
CA SER A 51 -4.67 -8.78 -26.05
C SER A 51 -4.74 -7.37 -26.67
N ILE A 52 -3.59 -6.68 -26.81
CA ILE A 52 -3.53 -5.39 -27.51
C ILE A 52 -3.87 -5.55 -28.99
N LYS A 53 -3.37 -6.60 -29.65
CA LYS A 53 -3.72 -6.91 -31.05
C LYS A 53 -5.23 -7.04 -31.19
N ASP A 54 -5.83 -7.90 -30.37
CA ASP A 54 -7.26 -8.23 -30.45
C ASP A 54 -8.14 -7.01 -30.14
N SER A 55 -7.76 -6.22 -29.11
CA SER A 55 -8.49 -4.99 -28.77
C SER A 55 -8.49 -3.97 -29.90
N ASN A 56 -7.35 -3.78 -30.59
CA ASN A 56 -7.27 -2.83 -31.70
C ASN A 56 -8.04 -3.31 -32.93
N ILE A 57 -7.97 -4.62 -33.25
CA ILE A 57 -8.77 -5.21 -34.32
C ILE A 57 -10.26 -5.05 -34.03
N ASN A 58 -10.69 -5.33 -32.80
CA ASN A 58 -12.08 -5.17 -32.40
C ASN A 58 -12.57 -3.72 -32.50
N ASN A 59 -11.74 -2.74 -32.13
CA ASN A 59 -12.08 -1.33 -32.30
C ASN A 59 -12.26 -0.94 -33.78
N LEU A 60 -11.44 -1.49 -34.68
CA LEU A 60 -11.58 -1.27 -36.12
C LEU A 60 -12.82 -1.95 -36.68
N LYS A 61 -13.10 -3.20 -36.27
CA LYS A 61 -14.34 -3.92 -36.62
C LYS A 61 -15.59 -3.21 -36.11
N LEU A 62 -15.53 -2.59 -34.93
CA LEU A 62 -16.64 -1.80 -34.38
C LEU A 62 -16.93 -0.56 -35.25
N LYS A 63 -15.90 0.09 -35.80
CA LYS A 63 -16.10 1.22 -36.72
C LYS A 63 -16.80 0.76 -38.00
N ILE A 64 -16.40 -0.38 -38.56
CA ILE A 64 -17.06 -0.98 -39.73
C ILE A 64 -18.52 -1.30 -39.40
N LYS A 65 -18.77 -1.92 -38.24
CA LYS A 65 -20.12 -2.23 -37.79
C LYS A 65 -20.97 -0.97 -37.68
N ASN A 66 -20.47 0.10 -37.05
CA ASN A 66 -21.23 1.34 -36.91
C ASN A 66 -21.62 1.97 -38.25
N LEU A 67 -20.73 1.91 -39.25
CA LEU A 67 -21.04 2.37 -40.61
C LEU A 67 -22.16 1.53 -41.23
N ASN A 68 -22.07 0.20 -41.14
CA ASN A 68 -23.14 -0.69 -41.64
C ASN A 68 -24.48 -0.47 -40.89
N ASP A 69 -24.42 -0.25 -39.57
CA ASP A 69 -25.61 0.01 -38.75
C ASP A 69 -26.30 1.34 -39.13
N GLU A 70 -25.58 2.33 -39.70
CA GLU A 70 -26.19 3.56 -40.23
C GLU A 70 -27.06 3.28 -41.46
N LEU A 71 -26.56 2.47 -42.41
CA LEU A 71 -27.33 2.06 -43.58
C LEU A 71 -28.61 1.30 -43.20
N GLU A 72 -28.49 0.36 -42.27
CA GLU A 72 -29.64 -0.42 -41.80
C GLU A 72 -30.69 0.44 -41.10
N LYS A 73 -30.28 1.50 -40.39
CA LYS A 73 -31.22 2.46 -39.78
C LYS A 73 -31.98 3.27 -40.83
N GLU A 74 -31.31 3.72 -41.89
CA GLU A 74 -31.96 4.47 -42.97
C GLU A 74 -32.94 3.58 -43.75
N LYS A 75 -32.58 2.32 -44.02
CA LYS A 75 -33.50 1.33 -44.60
C LYS A 75 -34.71 1.07 -43.71
N ALA A 76 -34.50 0.89 -42.41
CA ALA A 76 -35.58 0.71 -41.45
C ALA A 76 -36.51 1.93 -41.35
N PHE A 77 -35.95 3.15 -41.49
CA PHE A 77 -36.75 4.36 -41.56
C PHE A 77 -37.64 4.41 -42.83
N ASN A 78 -37.12 3.97 -43.97
CA ASN A 78 -37.94 3.86 -45.19
C ASN A 78 -39.06 2.83 -45.04
N GLU A 79 -38.81 1.69 -44.39
CA GLU A 79 -39.86 0.70 -44.07
C GLU A 79 -40.97 1.30 -43.19
N LEU A 80 -40.61 2.14 -42.21
CA LEU A 80 -41.59 2.86 -41.40
C LEU A 80 -42.43 3.83 -42.23
N LEU A 81 -41.81 4.59 -43.14
CA LEU A 81 -42.54 5.49 -44.04
C LEU A 81 -43.56 4.75 -44.92
N LYS A 82 -43.23 3.52 -45.34
CA LYS A 82 -44.16 2.66 -46.08
C LYS A 82 -45.33 2.23 -45.18
N LEU A 83 -45.06 1.78 -43.96
CA LEU A 83 -46.08 1.36 -43.00
C LEU A 83 -47.06 2.50 -42.68
N ASP A 84 -46.57 3.73 -42.60
CA ASP A 84 -47.39 4.94 -42.40
C ASP A 84 -48.13 5.40 -43.68
N GLY A 85 -48.00 4.67 -44.79
CA GLY A 85 -48.66 4.98 -46.06
C GLY A 85 -48.08 6.19 -46.80
N GLN A 86 -46.92 6.71 -46.39
CA GLN A 86 -46.30 7.90 -46.98
C GLN A 86 -45.57 7.60 -48.30
N ILE A 87 -45.16 6.34 -48.52
CA ILE A 87 -44.51 5.88 -49.75
C ILE A 87 -45.05 4.52 -50.19
N THR A 88 -45.02 4.24 -51.50
CA THR A 88 -45.42 2.96 -52.08
C THR A 88 -44.30 1.91 -52.04
N ASP A 89 -44.63 0.64 -52.29
CA ASP A 89 -43.64 -0.44 -52.43
C ASP A 89 -42.57 -0.15 -53.49
N GLN A 90 -43.00 0.45 -54.61
CA GLN A 90 -42.09 0.81 -55.70
C GLN A 90 -41.14 1.93 -55.27
N GLN A 91 -41.65 2.96 -54.58
CA GLN A 91 -40.86 4.06 -54.04
C GLN A 91 -39.89 3.62 -52.94
N LEU A 92 -40.29 2.67 -52.08
CA LEU A 92 -39.40 2.06 -51.09
C LEU A 92 -38.21 1.38 -51.76
N LYS A 93 -38.46 0.60 -52.82
CA LYS A 93 -37.43 -0.13 -53.55
C LYS A 93 -36.43 0.82 -54.21
N GLU A 94 -36.93 1.85 -54.90
CA GLU A 94 -36.10 2.89 -55.53
C GLU A 94 -35.26 3.68 -54.50
N LYS A 95 -35.86 4.05 -53.36
CA LYS A 95 -35.13 4.74 -52.27
C LYS A 95 -34.02 3.87 -51.68
N ASN A 96 -34.29 2.60 -51.40
CA ASN A 96 -33.30 1.68 -50.85
C ASN A 96 -32.17 1.40 -51.85
N GLU A 97 -32.47 1.23 -53.14
CA GLU A 97 -31.45 1.08 -54.18
C GLU A 97 -30.56 2.34 -54.31
N TYR A 98 -31.15 3.54 -54.25
CA TYR A 98 -30.40 4.80 -54.23
C TYR A 98 -29.47 4.88 -53.01
N LEU A 99 -30.00 4.59 -51.82
CA LEU A 99 -29.25 4.61 -50.57
C LEU A 99 -28.08 3.63 -50.57
N GLU A 100 -28.29 2.40 -51.03
CA GLU A 100 -27.19 1.42 -51.16
C GLU A 100 -26.12 1.90 -52.13
N LYS A 101 -26.51 2.54 -53.24
CA LYS A 101 -25.57 3.08 -54.22
C LYS A 101 -24.77 4.27 -53.66
N GLU A 102 -25.43 5.15 -52.91
CA GLU A 102 -24.77 6.28 -52.25
C GLU A 102 -23.82 5.81 -51.13
N PHE A 103 -24.27 4.85 -50.31
CA PHE A 103 -23.48 4.22 -49.27
C PHE A 103 -22.24 3.53 -49.83
N ASN A 104 -22.39 2.73 -50.89
CA ASN A 104 -21.27 2.05 -51.54
C ASN A 104 -20.24 3.05 -52.09
N ASN A 105 -20.69 4.19 -52.65
CA ASN A 105 -19.81 5.24 -53.15
C ASN A 105 -19.05 6.00 -52.05
N LYS A 106 -19.69 6.30 -50.93
CA LYS A 106 -19.10 7.10 -49.83
C LYS A 106 -18.45 6.23 -48.77
N GLN A 107 -19.22 5.35 -48.15
CA GLN A 107 -18.82 4.55 -46.99
C GLN A 107 -18.19 3.20 -47.38
N GLY A 108 -18.56 2.62 -48.53
CA GLY A 108 -17.98 1.35 -49.03
C GLY A 108 -16.45 1.39 -49.15
N LYS A 109 -15.89 2.45 -49.74
CA LYS A 109 -14.43 2.66 -49.82
C LYS A 109 -13.76 2.81 -48.45
N ILE A 110 -14.46 3.38 -47.47
CA ILE A 110 -13.94 3.53 -46.11
C ILE A 110 -13.88 2.15 -45.43
N ILE A 111 -14.91 1.33 -45.60
CA ILE A 111 -14.98 -0.03 -45.07
C ILE A 111 -13.89 -0.91 -45.69
N GLU A 112 -13.67 -0.82 -47.00
CA GLU A 112 -12.60 -1.54 -47.70
C GLU A 112 -11.21 -1.18 -47.15
N ASN A 113 -10.91 0.13 -47.04
CA ASN A 113 -9.68 0.62 -46.43
C ASN A 113 -9.50 0.15 -44.97
N LEU A 114 -10.58 0.11 -44.19
CA LEU A 114 -10.53 -0.38 -42.81
C LEU A 114 -10.25 -1.89 -42.75
N ASN A 115 -10.84 -2.67 -43.66
CA ASN A 115 -10.59 -4.12 -43.77
C ASN A 115 -9.14 -4.41 -44.17
N GLU A 116 -8.58 -3.68 -45.14
CA GLU A 116 -7.16 -3.79 -45.49
C GLU A 116 -6.26 -3.42 -44.31
N LYS A 117 -6.59 -2.34 -43.60
CA LYS A 117 -5.85 -1.92 -42.41
C LYS A 117 -5.88 -2.97 -41.31
N ILE A 118 -7.00 -3.67 -41.11
CA ILE A 118 -7.09 -4.80 -40.18
C ILE A 118 -6.14 -5.92 -40.61
N LYS A 119 -6.19 -6.37 -41.88
CA LYS A 119 -5.32 -7.43 -42.41
C LYS A 119 -3.83 -7.08 -42.23
N MET A 120 -3.43 -5.88 -42.62
CA MET A 120 -2.04 -5.41 -42.49
C MET A 120 -1.59 -5.30 -41.03
N TYR A 121 -2.49 -4.85 -40.15
CA TYR A 121 -2.20 -4.76 -38.72
C TYR A 121 -2.05 -6.14 -38.08
N GLU A 122 -2.89 -7.11 -38.46
CA GLU A 122 -2.85 -8.49 -37.99
C GLU A 122 -1.53 -9.16 -38.35
N ILE A 123 -1.15 -9.13 -39.64
CA ILE A 123 0.14 -9.67 -40.13
C ILE A 123 1.32 -9.08 -39.35
N LYS A 124 1.35 -7.74 -39.23
CA LYS A 124 2.43 -7.03 -38.54
C LYS A 124 2.51 -7.41 -37.06
N MET A 125 1.37 -7.53 -36.38
CA MET A 125 1.34 -7.87 -34.96
C MET A 125 1.71 -9.34 -34.73
N ASP A 126 1.28 -10.25 -35.59
CA ASP A 126 1.66 -11.66 -35.51
C ASP A 126 3.16 -11.86 -35.70
N GLU A 127 3.77 -11.11 -36.63
CA GLU A 127 5.23 -11.12 -36.79
C GLU A 127 5.96 -10.59 -35.54
N ILE A 128 5.47 -9.49 -34.95
CA ILE A 128 6.00 -8.93 -33.70
C ILE A 128 5.90 -9.94 -32.55
N ILE A 129 4.73 -10.58 -32.40
CA ILE A 129 4.48 -11.58 -31.36
C ILE A 129 5.40 -12.78 -31.57
N LYS A 130 5.52 -13.31 -32.80
CA LYS A 130 6.41 -14.42 -33.14
C LYS A 130 7.87 -14.12 -32.80
N ASN A 131 8.39 -12.97 -33.24
CA ASN A 131 9.76 -12.54 -32.97
C ASN A 131 10.01 -12.34 -31.46
N LYS A 132 9.02 -11.78 -30.74
CA LYS A 132 9.11 -11.59 -29.30
C LYS A 132 9.13 -12.93 -28.56
N THR A 133 8.27 -13.86 -28.94
CA THR A 133 8.19 -15.21 -28.39
C THR A 133 9.52 -15.94 -28.55
N LEU A 134 10.11 -15.92 -29.74
CA LEU A 134 11.42 -16.55 -29.99
C LEU A 134 12.52 -15.96 -29.10
N LYS A 135 12.56 -14.63 -28.96
CA LYS A 135 13.54 -13.94 -28.10
C LYS A 135 13.35 -14.25 -26.62
N LEU A 136 12.11 -14.41 -26.16
CA LEU A 136 11.82 -14.74 -24.77
C LEU A 136 12.11 -16.22 -24.47
N LYS A 137 11.83 -17.15 -25.40
CA LYS A 137 12.24 -18.56 -25.28
C LYS A 137 13.75 -18.70 -25.02
N LYS A 138 14.59 -18.04 -25.84
CA LYS A 138 16.06 -18.00 -25.62
C LYS A 138 16.45 -17.42 -24.25
N LYS A 139 15.68 -16.47 -23.70
CA LYS A 139 15.95 -15.92 -22.37
C LYS A 139 15.56 -16.88 -21.25
N ASN A 140 14.48 -17.63 -21.42
CA ASN A 140 14.05 -18.64 -20.47
C ASN A 140 15.08 -19.78 -20.41
N GLU A 141 15.55 -20.28 -21.56
CA GLU A 141 16.63 -21.28 -21.61
C GLU A 141 17.90 -20.82 -20.89
N ASN A 142 18.34 -19.59 -21.17
CA ASN A 142 19.49 -19.00 -20.48
C ASN A 142 19.27 -18.86 -18.96
N LYS A 143 18.05 -18.56 -18.53
CA LYS A 143 17.69 -18.46 -17.11
C LYS A 143 17.73 -19.84 -16.45
N LYS A 144 17.14 -20.86 -17.09
CA LYS A 144 17.15 -22.26 -16.68
C LYS A 144 18.56 -22.81 -16.52
N ASN A 145 19.45 -22.54 -17.48
CA ASN A 145 20.87 -22.94 -17.39
C ASN A 145 21.57 -22.28 -16.19
N LYS A 146 21.30 -20.99 -15.92
CA LYS A 146 21.86 -20.28 -14.75
C LYS A 146 21.30 -20.80 -13.44
N THR A 147 20.01 -21.14 -13.39
CA THR A 147 19.37 -21.76 -12.22
C THR A 147 20.01 -23.10 -11.93
N LYS A 148 20.17 -23.96 -12.94
CA LYS A 148 20.80 -25.28 -12.80
C LYS A 148 22.22 -25.18 -12.23
N LEU A 149 23.05 -24.29 -12.78
CA LEU A 149 24.39 -24.02 -12.25
C LEU A 149 24.37 -23.56 -10.78
N LEU A 150 23.35 -22.81 -10.38
CA LEU A 150 23.20 -22.34 -9.01
C LEU A 150 22.73 -23.47 -8.08
N GLU A 151 21.81 -24.31 -8.53
CA GLU A 151 21.38 -25.53 -7.83
C GLU A 151 22.57 -26.46 -7.58
N ASP A 152 23.41 -26.70 -8.60
CA ASP A 152 24.62 -27.52 -8.48
C ASP A 152 25.57 -26.95 -7.41
N LYS A 153 25.81 -25.63 -7.40
CA LYS A 153 26.64 -24.96 -6.38
C LYS A 153 26.04 -25.03 -4.97
N ILE A 154 24.72 -24.99 -4.85
CA ILE A 154 24.03 -25.11 -3.57
C ILE A 154 24.14 -26.56 -3.06
N ASN A 155 23.98 -27.55 -3.93
CA ASN A 155 24.15 -28.96 -3.62
C ASN A 155 25.58 -29.31 -3.20
N GLU A 156 26.59 -28.78 -3.90
CA GLU A 156 27.99 -28.94 -3.52
C GLU A 156 28.26 -28.38 -2.11
N LYS A 157 27.76 -27.17 -1.83
CA LYS A 157 27.87 -26.56 -0.49
C LYS A 157 27.12 -27.34 0.59
N LYS A 158 25.96 -27.90 0.25
CA LYS A 158 25.20 -28.79 1.14
C LYS A 158 26.05 -29.99 1.53
N GLN A 159 26.61 -30.70 0.55
CA GLN A 159 27.46 -31.88 0.79
C GLN A 159 28.69 -31.55 1.66
N VAL A 160 29.42 -30.47 1.33
CA VAL A 160 30.59 -30.05 2.12
C VAL A 160 30.21 -29.70 3.55
N SER A 161 29.05 -29.07 3.76
CA SER A 161 28.59 -28.65 5.09
C SER A 161 28.14 -29.84 5.94
N VAL A 162 27.42 -30.80 5.35
CA VAL A 162 27.03 -32.06 6.00
C VAL A 162 28.27 -32.84 6.43
N LYS A 163 29.24 -33.03 5.53
CA LYS A 163 30.49 -33.76 5.83
C LYS A 163 31.30 -33.12 6.96
N ARG A 164 31.28 -31.78 7.09
CA ARG A 164 31.92 -31.07 8.21
C ARG A 164 31.24 -31.33 9.55
N ILE A 165 29.92 -31.50 9.56
CA ILE A 165 29.15 -31.82 10.78
C ILE A 165 29.47 -33.25 11.22
N GLU A 166 29.42 -34.20 10.28
CA GLU A 166 29.73 -35.62 10.54
C GLU A 166 31.15 -35.80 11.11
N ASN A 167 32.15 -35.15 10.50
CA ASN A 167 33.52 -35.20 11.02
C ASN A 167 33.66 -34.62 12.44
N LYS A 168 32.90 -33.56 12.76
CA LYS A 168 32.92 -32.93 14.09
C LYS A 168 32.15 -33.73 15.13
N GLN A 169 31.07 -34.39 14.75
CA GLN A 169 30.34 -35.33 15.62
C GLN A 169 31.27 -36.44 16.10
N ASN A 170 32.05 -37.04 15.18
CA ASN A 170 33.01 -38.09 15.53
C ASN A 170 34.07 -37.60 16.52
N LEU A 171 34.63 -36.40 16.30
CA LEU A 171 35.61 -35.80 17.21
C LEU A 171 35.03 -35.48 18.60
N LEU A 172 33.80 -34.96 18.65
CA LEU A 172 33.14 -34.63 19.91
C LEU A 172 32.76 -35.87 20.71
N LEU A 173 32.35 -36.95 20.04
CA LEU A 173 32.08 -38.24 20.69
C LEU A 173 33.37 -38.79 21.34
N GLU A 174 34.50 -38.70 20.64
CA GLU A 174 35.80 -39.10 21.18
C GLU A 174 36.21 -38.27 22.42
N LEU A 175 36.04 -36.94 22.35
CA LEU A 175 36.33 -36.03 23.47
C LEU A 175 35.37 -36.23 24.65
N SER A 176 34.08 -36.46 24.40
CA SER A 176 33.06 -36.74 25.41
C SER A 176 33.38 -38.02 26.17
N ASN A 177 33.79 -39.07 25.45
CA ASN A 177 34.27 -40.32 26.05
C ASN A 177 35.49 -40.10 26.95
N LYS A 178 36.53 -39.42 26.46
CA LYS A 178 37.72 -39.06 27.26
C LYS A 178 37.38 -38.22 28.50
N LEU A 179 36.41 -37.31 28.39
CA LEU A 179 35.98 -36.45 29.49
C LEU A 179 35.19 -37.24 30.55
N ASN A 180 34.31 -38.14 30.12
CA ASN A 180 33.58 -39.03 31.01
C ASN A 180 34.52 -39.94 31.78
N ASP A 181 35.55 -40.49 31.13
CA ASP A 181 36.58 -41.29 31.81
C ASP A 181 37.29 -40.46 32.89
N LYS A 182 37.63 -39.19 32.60
CA LYS A 182 38.20 -38.27 33.60
C LYS A 182 37.25 -37.94 34.75
N LYS A 183 35.94 -37.77 34.48
CA LYS A 183 34.92 -37.53 35.51
C LYS A 183 34.78 -38.74 36.44
N ILE A 184 34.71 -39.94 35.85
CA ILE A 184 34.66 -41.20 36.60
C ILE A 184 35.89 -41.32 37.51
N GLN A 185 37.09 -41.04 36.99
CA GLN A 185 38.32 -41.03 37.80
C GLN A 185 38.28 -40.01 38.94
N LYS A 186 37.74 -38.80 38.72
CA LYS A 186 37.62 -37.77 39.77
C LYS A 186 36.60 -38.16 40.85
N ILE A 187 35.48 -38.76 40.46
CA ILE A 187 34.46 -39.27 41.39
C ILE A 187 35.06 -40.40 42.24
N GLN A 188 35.74 -41.37 41.62
CA GLN A 188 36.40 -42.48 42.32
C GLN A 188 37.50 -42.00 43.30
N LYS A 189 38.15 -40.88 43.03
CA LYS A 189 39.14 -40.28 43.93
C LYS A 189 38.52 -39.47 45.08
N ASN A 190 37.23 -39.12 45.01
CA ASN A 190 36.57 -38.32 46.03
C ASN A 190 36.43 -39.09 47.35
N LYS A 191 36.75 -38.42 48.46
CA LYS A 191 36.71 -39.00 49.81
C LYS A 191 35.32 -39.59 50.15
N MET A 192 34.24 -38.86 49.87
CA MET A 192 32.87 -39.31 50.13
C MET A 192 32.50 -40.55 49.31
N TYR A 193 32.97 -40.65 48.06
CA TYR A 193 32.73 -41.82 47.22
C TYR A 193 33.49 -43.04 47.74
N LYS A 194 34.73 -42.87 48.21
CA LYS A 194 35.51 -43.95 48.81
C LYS A 194 34.90 -44.46 50.12
N GLU A 195 34.39 -43.55 50.96
CA GLU A 195 33.71 -43.91 52.20
C GLU A 195 32.41 -44.67 51.93
N TRP A 196 31.61 -44.22 50.95
CA TRP A 196 30.44 -44.96 50.50
C TRP A 196 30.77 -46.34 49.93
N ASN A 197 31.80 -46.44 49.08
CA ASN A 197 32.23 -47.73 48.53
C ASN A 197 32.63 -48.72 49.63
N LYS A 198 33.31 -48.27 50.69
CA LYS A 198 33.63 -49.13 51.84
C LYS A 198 32.37 -49.65 52.54
N VAL A 199 31.38 -48.78 52.78
CA VAL A 199 30.09 -49.19 53.36
C VAL A 199 29.39 -50.21 52.46
N GLN A 200 29.47 -50.05 51.14
CA GLN A 200 28.91 -51.00 50.18
C GLN A 200 29.65 -52.35 50.20
N GLU A 201 30.98 -52.34 50.23
CA GLU A 201 31.81 -53.55 50.36
C GLU A 201 31.60 -54.29 51.69
N GLU A 202 31.43 -53.56 52.80
CA GLU A 202 31.12 -54.13 54.12
C GLU A 202 29.73 -54.76 54.16
N TYR A 203 28.76 -54.20 53.43
CA TYR A 203 27.44 -54.80 53.27
C TYR A 203 27.48 -56.05 52.39
N ASP A 204 28.15 -55.99 51.25
CA ASP A 204 28.29 -57.12 50.31
C ASP A 204 29.05 -58.30 50.94
N SER A 205 30.04 -58.01 51.81
CA SER A 205 30.75 -59.00 52.62
C SER A 205 30.02 -59.42 53.91
N LYS A 206 28.76 -58.97 54.09
CA LYS A 206 27.87 -59.28 55.22
C LYS A 206 28.38 -58.86 56.60
N LYS A 207 29.32 -57.91 56.68
CA LYS A 207 29.82 -57.36 57.96
C LYS A 207 28.84 -56.40 58.61
N ILE A 208 27.97 -55.76 57.83
CA ILE A 208 26.89 -54.87 58.31
C ILE A 208 25.52 -55.35 57.82
N GLY A 209 24.47 -55.09 58.62
CA GLY A 209 23.10 -55.50 58.29
C GLY A 209 22.33 -54.48 57.45
N ASN A 210 21.22 -54.91 56.83
CA ASN A 210 20.41 -54.11 55.88
C ASN A 210 19.90 -52.78 56.46
N ILE A 211 19.52 -52.75 57.74
CA ILE A 211 19.05 -51.53 58.42
C ILE A 211 20.17 -50.47 58.48
N PHE A 212 21.40 -50.89 58.77
CA PHE A 212 22.55 -50.00 58.83
C PHE A 212 22.96 -49.51 57.43
N TYR A 213 22.89 -50.39 56.43
CA TYR A 213 23.14 -50.04 55.03
C TYR A 213 22.12 -49.01 54.51
N GLU A 214 20.81 -49.25 54.68
CA GLU A 214 19.76 -48.34 54.20
C GLU A 214 19.80 -46.97 54.90
N LYS A 215 20.18 -46.92 56.19
CA LYS A 215 20.41 -45.65 56.90
C LYS A 215 21.56 -44.85 56.29
N ASN A 216 22.71 -45.49 56.07
CA ASN A 216 23.86 -44.83 55.45
C ASN A 216 23.56 -44.43 54.00
N LYS A 217 22.85 -45.28 53.24
CA LYS A 217 22.45 -44.99 51.86
C LYS A 217 21.65 -43.69 51.75
N LYS A 218 20.64 -43.52 52.59
CA LYS A 218 19.84 -42.28 52.66
C LYS A 218 20.67 -41.04 53.01
N GLU A 219 21.77 -41.20 53.75
CA GLU A 219 22.67 -40.11 54.11
C GLU A 219 23.68 -39.78 53.01
N PHE A 220 24.29 -40.79 52.39
CA PHE A 220 25.36 -40.63 51.41
C PHE A 220 24.83 -40.31 50.01
N GLU A 221 23.69 -40.88 49.61
CA GLU A 221 23.13 -40.71 48.27
C GLU A 221 22.92 -39.23 47.86
N PRO A 222 22.28 -38.36 48.68
CA PRO A 222 22.16 -36.94 48.34
C PRO A 222 23.53 -36.22 48.30
N LYS A 223 24.46 -36.55 49.21
CA LYS A 223 25.81 -35.96 49.25
C LYS A 223 26.64 -36.35 48.01
N LEU A 224 26.53 -37.60 47.57
CA LEU A 224 27.18 -38.11 46.36
C LEU A 224 26.56 -37.50 45.11
N MET A 225 25.25 -37.27 45.11
CA MET A 225 24.56 -36.57 44.03
C MET A 225 25.05 -35.11 43.94
N GLU A 226 25.27 -34.44 45.07
CA GLU A 226 25.86 -33.10 45.12
C GLU A 226 27.33 -33.05 44.65
N VAL A 227 28.13 -34.05 45.01
CA VAL A 227 29.51 -34.18 44.51
C VAL A 227 29.53 -34.37 42.99
N LYS A 228 28.62 -35.22 42.49
CA LYS A 228 28.46 -35.48 41.06
C LYS A 228 28.02 -34.22 40.31
N THR A 229 27.03 -33.48 40.80
CA THR A 229 26.58 -32.23 40.18
C THR A 229 27.68 -31.18 40.18
N LYS A 230 28.43 -31.01 41.28
CA LYS A 230 29.59 -30.09 41.32
C LYS A 230 30.68 -30.45 40.33
N ILE A 231 30.95 -31.74 40.12
CA ILE A 231 31.91 -32.23 39.13
C ILE A 231 31.36 -32.01 37.71
N ASP A 232 30.08 -32.23 37.48
CA ASP A 232 29.43 -32.01 36.18
C ASP A 232 29.39 -30.52 35.79
N GLU A 233 29.04 -29.63 36.72
CA GLU A 233 29.00 -28.17 36.53
C GLU A 233 30.38 -27.58 36.25
N LYS A 234 31.42 -28.04 36.95
CA LYS A 234 32.80 -27.59 36.71
C LYS A 234 33.39 -28.12 35.40
N THR A 235 32.75 -29.12 34.79
CA THR A 235 33.27 -29.80 33.61
C THR A 235 32.29 -29.64 32.43
N THR A 236 31.91 -28.40 32.13
CA THR A 236 31.17 -28.03 30.91
C THR A 236 32.13 -27.84 29.73
N ASN A 237 31.90 -28.56 28.62
CA ASN A 237 32.75 -28.49 27.43
C ASN A 237 32.42 -27.24 26.59
N PHE A 238 33.28 -26.23 26.66
CA PHE A 238 33.21 -24.96 25.92
C PHE A 238 33.03 -25.16 24.40
N GLU A 239 33.64 -26.21 23.84
CA GLU A 239 33.51 -26.55 22.42
C GLU A 239 32.04 -26.84 22.04
N LEU A 240 31.29 -27.57 22.87
CA LEU A 240 29.88 -27.91 22.60
C LEU A 240 29.00 -26.65 22.51
N GLN A 241 29.19 -25.67 23.40
CA GLN A 241 28.44 -24.41 23.37
C GLN A 241 28.84 -23.53 22.18
N LYS A 242 30.14 -23.47 21.86
CA LYS A 242 30.66 -22.78 20.68
C LYS A 242 30.08 -23.36 19.39
N TYR A 243 29.88 -24.67 19.30
CA TYR A 243 29.22 -25.31 18.16
C TYR A 243 27.73 -24.98 18.04
N LYS A 244 26.98 -24.96 19.16
CA LYS A 244 25.58 -24.48 19.17
C LYS A 244 25.49 -23.03 18.66
N ALA A 245 26.44 -22.17 19.04
CA ALA A 245 26.52 -20.79 18.58
C ALA A 245 26.89 -20.66 17.09
N GLN A 246 27.88 -21.41 16.60
CA GLN A 246 28.27 -21.43 15.18
C GLN A 246 27.11 -21.88 14.27
N MET A 247 26.28 -22.83 14.72
CA MET A 247 25.11 -23.29 13.97
C MET A 247 23.95 -22.29 13.99
N LYS A 248 23.70 -21.61 15.12
CA LYS A 248 22.80 -20.43 15.14
C LYS A 248 23.26 -19.35 14.17
N PHE A 249 24.57 -19.14 14.07
CA PHE A 249 25.16 -18.21 13.09
C PHE A 249 25.01 -18.69 11.64
N ALA A 250 25.13 -19.98 11.36
CA ALA A 250 24.88 -20.55 10.04
C ALA A 250 23.42 -20.38 9.59
N ASN A 251 22.45 -20.42 10.52
CA ASN A 251 21.03 -20.14 10.25
C ASN A 251 20.78 -18.73 9.71
N LEU A 252 21.57 -17.73 10.12
CA LEU A 252 21.41 -16.32 9.73
C LEU A 252 21.73 -16.03 8.25
N PHE A 253 22.57 -16.82 7.58
CA PHE A 253 23.13 -16.48 6.26
C PHE A 253 22.64 -17.31 5.05
N GLY A 254 21.47 -17.95 5.14
CA GLY A 254 20.84 -18.65 3.99
C GLY A 254 20.43 -17.71 2.86
N ALA A 255 20.34 -18.20 1.62
CA ALA A 255 19.96 -17.36 0.47
C ALA A 255 18.54 -16.78 0.65
N GLN A 256 17.64 -17.56 1.26
CA GLN A 256 16.31 -17.11 1.66
C GLN A 256 16.34 -16.02 2.75
N ASN A 257 17.20 -16.13 3.78
CA ASN A 257 17.29 -15.15 4.87
C ASN A 257 17.96 -13.83 4.47
N LYS A 258 18.98 -13.86 3.59
CA LYS A 258 19.57 -12.65 2.99
C LYS A 258 18.55 -11.88 2.14
N GLN A 259 17.62 -12.59 1.49
CA GLN A 259 16.57 -11.95 0.72
C GLN A 259 15.37 -11.55 1.57
N ASN A 260 15.03 -12.25 2.65
CA ASN A 260 14.01 -11.81 3.60
C ASN A 260 14.44 -10.52 4.32
N THR A 261 15.71 -10.38 4.71
CA THR A 261 16.23 -9.09 5.23
C THR A 261 16.26 -8.02 4.15
N LYS A 262 16.69 -8.34 2.93
CA LYS A 262 16.66 -7.36 1.82
C LYS A 262 15.23 -6.96 1.42
N ASN A 263 14.28 -7.88 1.39
CA ASN A 263 12.87 -7.63 1.06
C ASN A 263 12.18 -6.91 2.21
N PHE A 264 12.51 -7.23 3.47
CA PHE A 264 12.08 -6.45 4.62
C PHE A 264 12.62 -5.03 4.53
N LEU A 265 13.91 -4.83 4.27
CA LEU A 265 14.51 -3.50 4.08
C LEU A 265 13.92 -2.77 2.88
N LEU A 266 13.64 -3.44 1.75
CA LEU A 266 13.02 -2.85 0.57
C LEU A 266 11.53 -2.55 0.76
N ASN A 267 10.81 -3.37 1.54
CA ASN A 267 9.41 -3.14 1.89
C ASN A 267 9.31 -2.01 2.90
N VAL A 268 10.19 -1.98 3.91
CA VAL A 268 10.38 -0.84 4.81
C VAL A 268 10.71 0.39 3.97
N PHE A 269 11.69 0.37 3.06
CA PHE A 269 12.00 1.51 2.18
C PHE A 269 10.85 1.95 1.28
N ASN A 270 9.97 1.04 0.85
CA ASN A 270 8.81 1.37 0.02
C ASN A 270 7.66 1.97 0.83
N GLU A 271 7.42 1.50 2.06
CA GLU A 271 6.45 2.07 2.99
C GLU A 271 6.99 3.30 3.75
N SER A 272 8.31 3.45 3.84
CA SER A 272 9.00 4.52 4.57
C SER A 272 9.45 5.68 3.70
N LYS A 273 9.13 5.73 2.38
CA LYS A 273 9.49 6.90 1.54
C LYS A 273 8.95 8.19 2.14
N LEU A 274 7.74 8.14 2.69
CA LEU A 274 7.11 9.25 3.39
C LEU A 274 7.76 9.54 4.72
N LEU A 275 8.11 8.51 5.50
CA LEU A 275 8.84 8.68 6.76
C LEU A 275 10.24 9.28 6.53
N ILE A 276 10.95 8.87 5.48
CA ILE A 276 12.26 9.43 5.10
C ILE A 276 12.09 10.88 4.64
N LEU A 277 11.05 11.21 3.89
CA LEU A 277 10.73 12.58 3.49
C LEU A 277 10.41 13.45 4.71
N ILE A 278 9.55 12.97 5.61
CA ILE A 278 9.22 13.65 6.88
C ILE A 278 10.50 13.87 7.70
N LEU A 279 11.32 12.83 7.89
CA LEU A 279 12.57 12.92 8.65
C LEU A 279 13.55 13.89 8.01
N GLY A 280 13.69 13.88 6.68
CA GLY A 280 14.55 14.81 5.96
C GLY A 280 14.11 16.26 6.16
N ILE A 281 12.80 16.54 6.03
CA ILE A 281 12.24 17.88 6.26
C ILE A 281 12.42 18.29 7.72
N ALA A 282 12.13 17.40 8.67
CA ALA A 282 12.23 17.67 10.10
C ALA A 282 13.67 17.94 10.55
N ILE A 283 14.65 17.16 10.05
CA ILE A 283 16.08 17.38 10.33
C ILE A 283 16.53 18.71 9.73
N PHE A 284 16.20 18.99 8.46
CA PHE A 284 16.54 20.25 7.81
C PHE A 284 15.95 21.45 8.56
N ALA A 285 14.68 21.37 8.95
CA ALA A 285 14.01 22.42 9.71
C ALA A 285 14.58 22.59 11.12
N GLY A 286 14.96 21.49 11.79
CA GLY A 286 15.61 21.52 13.09
C GLY A 286 17.01 22.12 13.06
N ILE A 287 17.77 21.87 12.00
CA ILE A 287 19.08 22.53 11.79
C ILE A 287 18.87 24.02 11.50
N SER A 288 17.82 24.36 10.73
CA SER A 288 17.55 25.75 10.33
C SER A 288 16.96 26.58 11.48
N ASN A 289 16.25 25.95 12.42
CA ASN A 289 15.58 26.65 13.52
C ASN A 289 15.52 25.76 14.77
N ASN A 290 16.23 26.17 15.82
CA ASN A 290 16.29 25.44 17.09
C ASN A 290 14.92 25.24 17.76
N ASN A 291 13.92 26.07 17.45
CA ASN A 291 12.58 25.94 18.00
C ASN A 291 11.74 24.85 17.31
N PHE A 292 12.23 24.23 16.24
CA PHE A 292 11.45 23.27 15.47
C PHE A 292 11.05 22.05 16.31
N PHE A 293 11.97 21.51 17.11
CA PHE A 293 11.70 20.34 17.96
C PHE A 293 11.01 20.69 19.30
N THR A 294 10.61 21.95 19.51
CA THR A 294 9.88 22.33 20.72
C THR A 294 8.47 21.77 20.71
N GLN A 295 7.94 21.47 21.90
CA GLN A 295 6.58 20.98 22.08
C GLN A 295 5.54 21.91 21.42
N ARG A 296 5.74 23.23 21.50
CA ARG A 296 4.85 24.23 20.89
C ARG A 296 4.76 24.06 19.36
N THR A 297 5.90 23.88 18.69
CA THR A 297 5.92 23.68 17.24
C THR A 297 5.22 22.39 16.85
N TRP A 298 5.45 21.29 17.59
CA TRP A 298 4.76 20.03 17.32
C TRP A 298 3.25 20.09 17.54
N ILE A 299 2.79 20.81 18.57
CA ILE A 299 1.37 21.10 18.75
C ILE A 299 0.84 21.87 17.53
N ASN A 300 1.55 22.91 17.08
CA ASN A 300 1.14 23.68 15.90
C ASN A 300 1.08 22.82 14.63
N ILE A 301 2.04 21.91 14.40
CA ILE A 301 2.03 20.97 13.28
C ILE A 301 0.77 20.11 13.30
N LEU A 302 0.36 19.64 14.49
CA LEU A 302 -0.82 18.79 14.66
C LEU A 302 -2.15 19.56 14.57
N THR A 303 -2.16 20.87 14.85
CA THR A 303 -3.41 21.63 15.00
C THR A 303 -3.69 22.64 13.89
N ASN A 304 -2.67 23.19 13.22
CA ASN A 304 -2.86 24.32 12.29
C ASN A 304 -3.60 23.95 11.01
N ASN A 305 -3.55 22.70 10.57
CA ASN A 305 -4.09 22.25 9.28
C ASN A 305 -5.21 21.21 9.43
N LEU A 306 -5.92 21.21 10.56
CA LEU A 306 -7.01 20.24 10.80
C LEU A 306 -8.20 20.40 9.84
N ASP A 307 -8.45 21.63 9.38
CA ASP A 307 -9.38 21.96 8.30
C ASP A 307 -9.01 21.24 6.99
N LEU A 308 -7.73 21.32 6.60
CA LEU A 308 -7.21 20.60 5.43
C LEU A 308 -7.33 19.08 5.60
N LEU A 309 -7.04 18.54 6.79
CA LEU A 309 -7.16 17.11 7.06
C LEU A 309 -8.60 16.61 6.87
N MET A 310 -9.57 17.38 7.37
CA MET A 310 -10.99 17.03 7.25
C MET A 310 -11.43 16.99 5.78
N ILE A 311 -11.03 18.00 4.99
CA ILE A 311 -11.30 18.07 3.55
C ILE A 311 -10.57 16.92 2.82
N ALA A 312 -9.32 16.62 3.19
CA ALA A 312 -8.55 15.54 2.60
C ALA A 312 -9.18 14.16 2.87
N PHE A 313 -9.82 13.95 4.01
CA PHE A 313 -10.60 12.73 4.25
C PHE A 313 -11.79 12.62 3.29
N GLY A 314 -12.54 13.69 3.05
CA GLY A 314 -13.60 13.71 2.03
C GLY A 314 -13.06 13.45 0.62
N MET A 315 -11.97 14.13 0.26
CA MET A 315 -11.28 13.95 -1.01
C MET A 315 -10.78 12.52 -1.19
N THR A 316 -10.35 11.85 -0.12
CA THR A 316 -9.98 10.43 -0.14
C THR A 316 -11.13 9.58 -0.65
N LEU A 317 -12.35 9.79 -0.13
CA LEU A 317 -13.51 8.99 -0.51
C LEU A 317 -13.86 9.22 -1.99
N ILE A 318 -13.83 10.47 -2.45
CA ILE A 318 -14.09 10.84 -3.84
C ILE A 318 -13.06 10.18 -4.77
N ILE A 319 -11.77 10.31 -4.46
CA ILE A 319 -10.67 9.71 -5.24
C ILE A 319 -10.77 8.19 -5.23
N LEU A 320 -11.14 7.57 -4.11
CA LEU A 320 -11.33 6.12 -4.05
C LEU A 320 -12.40 5.63 -5.02
N THR A 321 -13.43 6.43 -5.30
CA THR A 321 -14.43 6.11 -6.35
C THR A 321 -14.00 6.47 -7.78
N GLY A 322 -12.80 7.00 -7.97
CA GLY A 322 -12.28 7.45 -9.27
C GLY A 322 -12.71 8.87 -9.68
N GLY A 323 -13.23 9.65 -8.74
CA GLY A 323 -13.61 11.05 -8.94
C GLY A 323 -12.52 12.04 -8.50
N ILE A 324 -12.70 13.31 -8.86
CA ILE A 324 -11.91 14.45 -8.35
C ILE A 324 -12.89 15.60 -8.12
N ASP A 325 -12.75 16.29 -7.00
CA ASP A 325 -13.59 17.44 -6.66
C ASP A 325 -12.78 18.71 -6.46
N LEU A 326 -12.86 19.61 -7.44
CA LEU A 326 -12.20 20.91 -7.38
C LEU A 326 -13.02 21.98 -6.65
N SER A 327 -14.28 21.70 -6.32
CA SER A 327 -15.19 22.68 -5.73
C SER A 327 -15.04 22.83 -4.22
N VAL A 328 -14.35 21.90 -3.54
CA VAL A 328 -14.28 21.86 -2.06
C VAL A 328 -13.81 23.16 -1.42
N GLY A 329 -12.85 23.87 -2.04
CA GLY A 329 -12.39 25.17 -1.55
C GLY A 329 -13.44 26.28 -1.71
N SER A 330 -14.17 26.29 -2.83
CA SER A 330 -15.25 27.26 -3.06
C SER A 330 -16.50 26.96 -2.24
N ILE A 331 -16.79 25.68 -1.97
CA ILE A 331 -17.85 25.28 -1.04
C ILE A 331 -17.50 25.75 0.38
N LEU A 332 -16.25 25.60 0.82
CA LEU A 332 -15.79 26.17 2.10
C LEU A 332 -16.01 27.68 2.15
N ALA A 333 -15.58 28.41 1.12
CA ALA A 333 -15.76 29.85 1.08
C ALA A 333 -17.25 30.24 1.13
N PHE A 334 -18.09 29.62 0.30
CA PHE A 334 -19.51 29.95 0.19
C PHE A 334 -20.29 29.57 1.44
N ALA A 335 -20.17 28.33 1.92
CA ALA A 335 -20.86 27.88 3.12
C ALA A 335 -20.41 28.66 4.37
N GLY A 336 -19.10 28.95 4.47
CA GLY A 336 -18.55 29.81 5.52
C GLY A 336 -19.06 31.26 5.43
N SER A 337 -19.23 31.80 4.23
CA SER A 337 -19.84 33.12 4.00
C SER A 337 -21.28 33.14 4.49
N CYS A 338 -22.09 32.14 4.12
CA CYS A 338 -23.46 32.01 4.61
C CYS A 338 -23.51 31.91 6.14
N MET A 339 -22.65 31.08 6.75
CA MET A 339 -22.55 30.93 8.19
C MET A 339 -22.27 32.28 8.88
N ILE A 340 -21.26 33.02 8.42
CA ILE A 340 -20.92 34.32 8.99
C ILE A 340 -22.04 35.34 8.79
N LYS A 341 -22.73 35.35 7.65
CA LYS A 341 -23.89 36.23 7.42
C LYS A 341 -25.08 35.91 8.33
N PHE A 342 -25.29 34.65 8.70
CA PHE A 342 -26.28 34.31 9.73
C PHE A 342 -25.86 34.83 11.11
N LEU A 343 -24.58 34.67 11.47
CA LEU A 343 -24.05 35.17 12.74
C LEU A 343 -24.11 36.70 12.85
N GLU A 344 -23.82 37.44 11.76
CA GLU A 344 -23.98 38.91 11.72
C GLU A 344 -25.42 39.35 11.97
N LYS A 345 -26.40 38.53 11.55
CA LYS A 345 -27.82 38.76 11.80
C LYS A 345 -28.27 38.31 13.21
N GLY A 346 -27.35 37.89 14.06
CA GLY A 346 -27.64 37.44 15.43
C GLY A 346 -28.24 36.03 15.53
N VAL A 347 -28.15 35.21 14.47
CA VAL A 347 -28.58 33.80 14.54
C VAL A 347 -27.67 33.03 15.49
N ASP A 348 -28.26 32.14 16.27
CA ASP A 348 -27.53 31.27 17.21
C ASP A 348 -26.38 30.50 16.50
N PRO A 349 -25.18 30.41 17.12
CA PRO A 349 -24.03 29.77 16.50
C PRO A 349 -24.21 28.31 16.11
N TRP A 350 -24.99 27.53 16.87
CA TRP A 350 -25.26 26.13 16.54
C TRP A 350 -26.14 26.01 15.30
N ILE A 351 -27.13 26.90 15.18
CA ILE A 351 -28.00 26.98 14.00
C ILE A 351 -27.18 27.42 12.77
N ALA A 352 -26.31 28.41 12.93
CA ALA A 352 -25.42 28.86 11.85
C ALA A 352 -24.46 27.75 11.39
N MET A 353 -23.89 26.99 12.32
CA MET A 353 -23.07 25.80 12.01
C MET A 353 -23.87 24.72 11.30
N LEU A 354 -25.09 24.43 11.75
CA LEU A 354 -25.97 23.46 11.10
C LEU A 354 -26.31 23.90 9.67
N ALA A 355 -26.61 25.19 9.46
CA ALA A 355 -26.83 25.75 8.14
C ALA A 355 -25.59 25.58 7.23
N CYS A 356 -24.39 25.81 7.76
CA CYS A 356 -23.14 25.54 7.04
C CYS A 356 -23.04 24.08 6.57
N VAL A 357 -23.41 23.12 7.42
CA VAL A 357 -23.41 21.69 7.08
C VAL A 357 -24.46 21.38 6.01
N VAL A 358 -25.70 21.86 6.19
CA VAL A 358 -26.80 21.62 5.24
C VAL A 358 -26.47 22.17 3.85
N ILE A 359 -25.93 23.40 3.77
CA ILE A 359 -25.57 24.03 2.49
C ILE A 359 -24.49 23.21 1.77
N SER A 360 -23.42 22.82 2.46
CA SER A 360 -22.36 22.01 1.84
C SER A 360 -22.87 20.64 1.42
N VAL A 361 -23.64 19.96 2.27
CA VAL A 361 -24.25 18.66 1.95
C VAL A 361 -25.16 18.77 0.73
N ALA A 362 -25.95 19.84 0.60
CA ALA A 362 -26.79 20.07 -0.57
C ALA A 362 -25.98 20.15 -1.86
N PHE A 363 -24.84 20.87 -1.86
CA PHE A 363 -23.94 20.88 -3.02
C PHE A 363 -23.24 19.53 -3.25
N GLY A 364 -22.99 18.75 -2.20
CA GLY A 364 -22.52 17.36 -2.31
C GLY A 364 -23.54 16.42 -2.95
N VAL A 365 -24.83 16.57 -2.61
CA VAL A 365 -25.92 15.84 -3.25
C VAL A 365 -26.07 16.26 -4.70
N LEU A 366 -26.03 17.57 -4.99
CA LEU A 366 -26.13 18.09 -6.36
C LEU A 366 -24.99 17.58 -7.24
N SER A 367 -23.74 17.72 -6.81
CA SER A 367 -22.57 17.21 -7.53
C SER A 367 -22.64 15.70 -7.70
N GLY A 368 -22.93 14.97 -6.62
CA GLY A 368 -23.09 13.52 -6.63
C GLY A 368 -24.17 13.05 -7.58
N PHE A 369 -25.32 13.73 -7.64
CA PHE A 369 -26.43 13.44 -8.54
C PHE A 369 -26.04 13.67 -10.01
N LEU A 370 -25.47 14.84 -10.34
CA LEU A 370 -25.03 15.17 -11.69
C LEU A 370 -23.97 14.18 -12.21
N ILE A 371 -23.08 13.73 -11.33
CA ILE A 371 -22.01 12.79 -11.69
C ILE A 371 -22.57 11.37 -11.85
N SER A 372 -23.40 10.91 -10.93
CA SER A 372 -23.81 9.49 -10.88
C SER A 372 -25.08 9.15 -11.67
N TYR A 373 -26.03 10.08 -11.77
CA TYR A 373 -27.30 9.88 -12.48
C TYR A 373 -27.29 10.51 -13.87
N VAL A 374 -26.85 11.77 -13.98
CA VAL A 374 -26.73 12.48 -15.26
C VAL A 374 -25.50 12.03 -16.05
N LYS A 375 -24.53 11.38 -15.39
CA LYS A 375 -23.29 10.82 -15.99
C LYS A 375 -22.35 11.91 -16.54
N LEU A 376 -22.35 13.09 -15.93
CA LEU A 376 -21.37 14.13 -16.23
C LEU A 376 -20.00 13.77 -15.65
N GLN A 377 -18.93 14.22 -16.30
CA GLN A 377 -17.57 13.99 -15.80
C GLN A 377 -17.35 14.78 -14.49
N PRO A 378 -16.80 14.15 -13.43
CA PRO A 378 -16.58 14.79 -12.13
C PRO A 378 -15.85 16.14 -12.18
N PHE A 379 -14.79 16.20 -12.97
CA PHE A 379 -13.98 17.42 -13.13
C PHE A 379 -14.81 18.59 -13.66
N ILE A 380 -15.71 18.36 -14.64
CA ILE A 380 -16.53 19.43 -15.22
C ILE A 380 -17.54 19.96 -14.21
N VAL A 381 -18.27 19.06 -13.54
CA VAL A 381 -19.28 19.43 -12.54
C VAL A 381 -18.65 20.24 -11.41
N THR A 382 -17.50 19.78 -10.92
CA THR A 382 -16.82 20.40 -9.78
C THR A 382 -16.08 21.67 -10.18
N LEU A 383 -15.58 21.79 -11.41
CA LEU A 383 -15.05 23.06 -11.94
C LEU A 383 -16.15 24.13 -12.05
N VAL A 384 -17.33 23.77 -12.55
CA VAL A 384 -18.48 24.69 -12.63
C VAL A 384 -18.88 25.15 -11.23
N LEU A 385 -19.07 24.21 -10.29
CA LEU A 385 -19.38 24.56 -8.90
C LEU A 385 -18.27 25.41 -8.26
N MET A 386 -17.00 25.13 -8.54
CA MET A 386 -15.88 25.92 -8.05
C MET A 386 -16.03 27.39 -8.46
N LEU A 387 -16.34 27.67 -9.73
CA LEU A 387 -16.50 29.03 -10.25
C LEU A 387 -17.78 29.70 -9.72
N THR A 388 -18.91 29.00 -9.78
CA THR A 388 -20.21 29.54 -9.35
C THR A 388 -20.22 29.89 -7.86
N LEU A 389 -19.73 28.99 -7.01
CA LEU A 389 -19.75 29.21 -5.56
C LEU A 389 -18.70 30.23 -5.12
N ARG A 390 -17.57 30.31 -5.83
CA ARG A 390 -16.59 31.38 -5.60
C ARG A 390 -17.20 32.75 -5.90
N GLY A 391 -17.88 32.88 -7.04
CA GLY A 391 -18.62 34.10 -7.39
C GLY A 391 -19.73 34.40 -6.38
N GLY A 392 -20.48 33.39 -5.94
CA GLY A 392 -21.50 33.51 -4.90
C GLY A 392 -20.92 34.01 -3.57
N ALA A 393 -19.75 33.52 -3.16
CA ALA A 393 -19.07 33.99 -1.95
C ALA A 393 -18.63 35.45 -2.10
N SER A 394 -18.12 35.84 -3.28
CA SER A 394 -17.78 37.23 -3.59
C SER A 394 -18.98 38.17 -3.53
N LEU A 395 -20.14 37.74 -4.01
CA LEU A 395 -21.38 38.51 -3.91
C LEU A 395 -21.84 38.65 -2.46
N LEU A 396 -21.85 37.55 -1.70
CA LEU A 396 -22.29 37.55 -0.30
C LEU A 396 -21.41 38.41 0.62
N LEU A 397 -20.11 38.46 0.36
CA LEU A 397 -19.14 39.20 1.18
C LEU A 397 -18.66 40.50 0.55
N GLU A 398 -19.29 40.93 -0.56
CA GLU A 398 -18.91 42.15 -1.30
C GLU A 398 -17.40 42.21 -1.64
N SER A 399 -16.82 41.07 -1.99
CA SER A 399 -15.38 40.91 -2.27
C SER A 399 -14.43 41.26 -1.11
N LYS A 400 -14.92 41.36 0.14
CA LYS A 400 -14.14 41.70 1.34
C LYS A 400 -14.06 40.54 2.32
N ALA A 401 -13.03 40.55 3.16
CA ALA A 401 -12.98 39.68 4.32
C ALA A 401 -13.99 40.16 5.37
N THR A 402 -14.79 39.25 5.90
CA THR A 402 -15.75 39.50 6.97
C THR A 402 -15.25 38.83 8.24
N LEU A 403 -15.17 39.60 9.32
CA LEU A 403 -14.72 39.10 10.62
C LEU A 403 -15.87 38.37 11.32
N LEU A 404 -15.52 37.34 12.06
CA LEU A 404 -16.44 36.66 12.95
C LEU A 404 -16.77 37.60 14.12
N PRO A 405 -18.04 37.72 14.55
CA PRO A 405 -18.37 38.48 15.75
C PRO A 405 -17.57 37.96 16.96
N ALA A 406 -17.09 38.87 17.81
CA ALA A 406 -16.19 38.52 18.93
C ALA A 406 -16.80 37.40 19.80
N ASP A 407 -15.93 36.48 20.25
CA ASP A 407 -16.26 35.30 21.07
C ASP A 407 -17.12 34.20 20.44
N THR A 408 -17.58 34.40 19.21
CA THR A 408 -18.34 33.38 18.46
C THR A 408 -17.43 32.22 18.03
N LEU A 409 -17.90 30.97 18.17
CA LEU A 409 -17.18 29.72 17.81
C LEU A 409 -15.81 29.48 18.48
N GLN A 410 -15.39 30.33 19.43
CA GLN A 410 -14.10 30.16 20.10
C GLN A 410 -13.97 28.83 20.85
N PHE A 411 -15.09 28.20 21.23
CA PHE A 411 -15.09 26.89 21.86
C PHE A 411 -14.46 25.81 20.96
N VAL A 412 -14.51 25.96 19.63
CA VAL A 412 -13.93 25.02 18.66
C VAL A 412 -12.40 25.00 18.74
N THR A 413 -11.77 26.16 18.97
CA THR A 413 -10.30 26.34 18.90
C THR A 413 -9.64 26.64 20.24
N ARG A 414 -10.35 27.25 21.20
CA ARG A 414 -9.83 27.66 22.52
C ARG A 414 -10.06 26.63 23.61
N LEU A 415 -11.13 25.84 23.58
CA LEU A 415 -11.32 24.77 24.56
C LEU A 415 -10.22 23.73 24.37
N LYS A 416 -9.41 23.52 25.40
CA LYS A 416 -8.36 22.51 25.39
C LYS A 416 -8.79 21.33 26.25
N PHE A 417 -8.58 20.14 25.71
CA PHE A 417 -8.57 18.93 26.50
C PHE A 417 -7.12 18.47 26.61
N TRP A 418 -6.59 18.47 27.84
CA TRP A 418 -5.17 18.33 28.11
C TRP A 418 -4.36 19.49 27.49
N ILE A 419 -3.53 19.21 26.48
CA ILE A 419 -2.64 20.17 25.83
C ILE A 419 -3.18 20.59 24.45
N LEU A 420 -4.08 19.79 23.88
CA LEU A 420 -4.57 19.94 22.51
C LEU A 420 -5.97 20.57 22.48
N PRO A 421 -6.29 21.38 21.46
CA PRO A 421 -7.61 21.99 21.30
C PRO A 421 -8.67 20.93 20.99
N PHE A 422 -9.93 21.23 21.29
CA PHE A 422 -11.08 20.37 21.03
C PHE A 422 -11.17 19.93 19.56
N SER A 423 -10.85 20.83 18.62
CA SER A 423 -10.80 20.54 17.19
C SER A 423 -9.91 19.33 16.83
N PHE A 424 -8.78 19.13 17.52
CA PHE A 424 -7.91 17.98 17.29
C PHE A 424 -8.61 16.66 17.62
N TRP A 425 -9.24 16.60 18.81
CA TRP A 425 -9.95 15.41 19.27
C TRP A 425 -11.18 15.12 18.43
N PHE A 426 -11.89 16.16 17.99
CA PHE A 426 -13.00 16.04 17.06
C PHE A 426 -12.56 15.42 15.73
N VAL A 427 -11.48 15.92 15.12
CA VAL A 427 -10.94 15.36 13.87
C VAL A 427 -10.45 13.93 14.07
N LEU A 428 -9.81 13.63 15.21
CA LEU A 428 -9.37 12.28 15.55
C LEU A 428 -10.55 11.31 15.68
N CYS A 429 -11.66 11.74 16.28
CA CYS A 429 -12.88 10.95 16.38
C CYS A 429 -13.45 10.62 14.99
N ILE A 430 -13.55 11.62 14.11
CA ILE A 430 -13.98 11.42 12.71
C ILE A 430 -13.03 10.48 11.97
N PHE A 431 -11.71 10.62 12.16
CA PHE A 431 -10.72 9.72 11.57
C PHE A 431 -10.93 8.26 12.00
N ILE A 432 -11.13 8.01 13.29
CA ILE A 432 -11.41 6.66 13.82
C ILE A 432 -12.72 6.11 13.24
N GLY A 433 -13.78 6.93 13.18
CA GLY A 433 -15.04 6.55 12.56
C GLY A 433 -14.89 6.17 11.09
N LEU A 434 -14.17 6.98 10.30
CA LEU A 434 -13.87 6.68 8.90
C LEU A 434 -13.01 5.42 8.75
N LEU A 435 -12.02 5.19 9.61
CA LEU A 435 -11.23 3.96 9.59
C LEU A 435 -12.10 2.72 9.80
N ILE A 436 -13.01 2.77 10.77
CA ILE A 436 -13.95 1.69 11.07
C ILE A 436 -14.89 1.46 9.89
N ILE A 437 -15.49 2.52 9.33
CA ILE A 437 -16.39 2.41 8.16
C ILE A 437 -15.65 1.82 6.95
N MET A 438 -14.43 2.30 6.68
CA MET A 438 -13.66 1.88 5.50
C MET A 438 -13.12 0.45 5.62
N ARG A 439 -12.78 -0.03 6.83
CA ARG A 439 -12.22 -1.39 7.04
C ARG A 439 -13.26 -2.43 7.43
N GLY A 440 -14.24 -2.04 8.25
CA GLY A 440 -15.18 -2.96 8.89
C GLY A 440 -16.56 -3.07 8.22
N TYR A 441 -17.04 -2.03 7.52
CA TYR A 441 -18.41 -1.98 7.02
C TYR A 441 -18.55 -2.28 5.52
N LYS A 442 -19.75 -2.75 5.13
CA LYS A 442 -20.11 -3.01 3.71
C LYS A 442 -19.92 -1.78 2.83
N TYR A 443 -20.28 -0.59 3.35
CA TYR A 443 -20.17 0.67 2.63
C TYR A 443 -18.74 0.95 2.14
N GLY A 444 -17.74 0.78 3.02
CA GLY A 444 -16.33 0.93 2.65
C GLY A 444 -15.91 -0.01 1.52
N ARG A 445 -16.31 -1.29 1.57
CA ARG A 445 -16.05 -2.27 0.50
C ARG A 445 -16.70 -1.88 -0.82
N TYR A 446 -17.90 -1.31 -0.78
CA TYR A 446 -18.58 -0.82 -1.98
C TYR A 446 -17.87 0.36 -2.62
N ILE A 447 -17.33 1.29 -1.82
CA ILE A 447 -16.49 2.40 -2.34
C ILE A 447 -15.29 1.84 -3.11
N TYR A 448 -14.53 0.91 -2.53
CA TYR A 448 -13.38 0.31 -3.20
C TYR A 448 -13.78 -0.49 -4.46
N ALA A 449 -14.88 -1.23 -4.41
CA ALA A 449 -15.37 -1.99 -5.57
C ALA A 449 -15.79 -1.09 -6.73
N VAL A 450 -16.53 0.00 -6.45
CA VAL A 450 -16.91 1.01 -7.44
C VAL A 450 -15.67 1.66 -8.05
N GLY A 451 -14.68 2.01 -7.22
CA GLY A 451 -13.41 2.58 -7.68
C GLY A 451 -12.55 1.66 -8.54
N GLY A 452 -12.56 0.35 -8.25
CA GLY A 452 -11.82 -0.63 -9.04
C GLY A 452 -12.44 -0.86 -10.42
N ASN A 453 -13.75 -1.06 -10.47
CA ASN A 453 -14.51 -1.16 -11.72
C ASN A 453 -16.00 -0.94 -11.47
N ILE A 454 -16.50 0.25 -11.83
CA ILE A 454 -17.90 0.64 -11.63
C ILE A 454 -18.91 -0.29 -12.32
N LYS A 455 -18.56 -0.85 -13.50
CA LYS A 455 -19.43 -1.77 -14.25
C LYS A 455 -19.50 -3.13 -13.57
N ALA A 456 -18.36 -3.66 -13.13
CA ALA A 456 -18.31 -4.93 -12.40
C ALA A 456 -19.04 -4.83 -11.05
N ALA A 457 -18.88 -3.70 -10.33
CA ALA A 457 -19.61 -3.44 -9.10
C ALA A 457 -21.13 -3.45 -9.32
N TYR A 458 -21.60 -2.80 -10.39
CA TYR A 458 -23.02 -2.79 -10.76
C TYR A 458 -23.55 -4.20 -11.08
N LEU A 459 -22.83 -4.97 -11.90
CA LEU A 459 -23.19 -6.36 -12.22
C LEU A 459 -23.17 -7.28 -10.99
N SER A 460 -22.41 -6.92 -9.95
CA SER A 460 -22.37 -7.61 -8.66
C SER A 460 -23.48 -7.17 -7.69
N GLY A 461 -24.49 -6.44 -8.17
CA GLY A 461 -25.64 -5.99 -7.38
C GLY A 461 -25.39 -4.75 -6.51
N ILE A 462 -24.23 -4.11 -6.61
CA ILE A 462 -23.95 -2.86 -5.88
C ILE A 462 -24.64 -1.70 -6.61
N ARG A 463 -25.43 -0.91 -5.89
CA ARG A 463 -26.06 0.31 -6.40
C ARG A 463 -25.00 1.42 -6.60
N SER A 464 -24.14 1.25 -7.59
CA SER A 464 -22.95 2.09 -7.84
C SER A 464 -23.27 3.58 -7.92
N LYS A 465 -24.40 3.95 -8.54
CA LYS A 465 -24.85 5.36 -8.62
C LYS A 465 -25.07 5.97 -7.23
N LEU A 466 -25.78 5.27 -6.35
CA LEU A 466 -26.01 5.73 -4.98
C LEU A 466 -24.72 5.83 -4.18
N ILE A 467 -23.79 4.90 -4.37
CA ILE A 467 -22.48 4.94 -3.69
C ILE A 467 -21.69 6.18 -4.11
N VAL A 468 -21.64 6.49 -5.42
CA VAL A 468 -20.97 7.71 -5.89
C VAL A 468 -21.67 8.95 -5.32
N MET A 469 -23.00 9.04 -5.40
CA MET A 469 -23.74 10.17 -4.86
C MET A 469 -23.51 10.36 -3.34
N SER A 470 -23.57 9.28 -2.57
CA SER A 470 -23.34 9.33 -1.12
C SER A 470 -21.91 9.74 -0.79
N VAL A 471 -20.92 9.34 -1.59
CA VAL A 471 -19.52 9.75 -1.41
C VAL A 471 -19.35 11.27 -1.55
N TYR A 472 -19.95 11.92 -2.55
CA TYR A 472 -19.92 13.38 -2.67
C TYR A 472 -20.68 14.08 -1.54
N MET A 473 -21.81 13.51 -1.11
CA MET A 473 -22.58 13.99 0.05
C MET A 473 -21.74 13.96 1.34
N PHE A 474 -21.14 12.81 1.67
CA PHE A 474 -20.31 12.65 2.87
C PHE A 474 -19.03 13.48 2.80
N SER A 475 -18.40 13.57 1.62
CA SER A 475 -17.23 14.43 1.42
C SER A 475 -17.55 15.89 1.75
N ASN A 476 -18.69 16.39 1.28
CA ASN A 476 -19.07 17.78 1.55
C ASN A 476 -19.57 18.04 2.98
N ALA A 477 -20.06 17.01 3.69
CA ALA A 477 -20.24 17.10 5.14
C ALA A 477 -18.89 17.31 5.86
N LEU A 478 -17.83 16.63 5.43
CA LEU A 478 -16.48 16.82 5.96
C LEU A 478 -15.91 18.19 5.57
N VAL A 479 -16.18 18.68 4.37
CA VAL A 479 -15.84 20.07 3.96
C VAL A 479 -16.50 21.08 4.89
N ALA A 480 -17.78 20.91 5.25
CA ALA A 480 -18.45 21.80 6.20
C ALA A 480 -17.79 21.79 7.59
N MET A 481 -17.44 20.60 8.11
CA MET A 481 -16.70 20.50 9.37
C MET A 481 -15.34 21.19 9.29
N GLY A 482 -14.60 21.02 8.19
CA GLY A 482 -13.36 21.73 7.92
C GLY A 482 -13.56 23.25 7.80
N THR A 483 -14.68 23.69 7.24
CA THR A 483 -15.06 25.10 7.12
C THR A 483 -15.28 25.74 8.48
N ILE A 484 -16.01 25.06 9.38
CA ILE A 484 -16.23 25.54 10.75
C ILE A 484 -14.89 25.68 11.48
N ILE A 485 -14.00 24.69 11.36
CA ILE A 485 -12.64 24.75 11.94
C ILE A 485 -11.84 25.91 11.34
N TYR A 486 -11.90 26.09 10.01
CA TYR A 486 -11.21 27.16 9.29
C TYR A 486 -11.65 28.56 9.74
N VAL A 487 -12.96 28.82 9.77
CA VAL A 487 -13.53 30.11 10.19
C VAL A 487 -13.24 30.38 11.67
N SER A 488 -13.37 29.37 12.53
CA SER A 488 -13.07 29.49 13.96
C SER A 488 -11.59 29.77 14.22
N LYS A 489 -10.69 29.23 13.38
CA LYS A 489 -9.24 29.44 13.45
C LYS A 489 -8.84 30.85 13.02
N LEU A 490 -9.36 31.33 11.90
CA LEU A 490 -9.00 32.64 11.33
C LEU A 490 -9.88 33.78 11.84
N SER A 491 -10.93 33.48 12.62
CA SER A 491 -11.94 34.44 13.08
C SER A 491 -12.48 35.33 11.95
N SER A 492 -12.49 34.79 10.72
CA SER A 492 -12.86 35.51 9.51
C SER A 492 -13.07 34.55 8.35
N ILE A 493 -13.77 35.03 7.33
CA ILE A 493 -13.90 34.38 6.03
C ILE A 493 -13.80 35.45 4.95
N SER A 494 -13.18 35.13 3.82
CA SER A 494 -13.17 35.96 2.62
C SER A 494 -13.61 35.13 1.42
N PRO A 495 -13.94 35.77 0.28
CA PRO A 495 -14.25 35.03 -0.94
C PRO A 495 -13.07 34.19 -1.44
N THR A 496 -11.83 34.52 -1.05
CA THR A 496 -10.62 33.78 -1.39
C THR A 496 -10.26 32.70 -0.37
N SER A 497 -11.02 32.55 0.72
CA SER A 497 -10.81 31.50 1.71
C SER A 497 -10.84 30.11 1.08
N GLY A 498 -9.92 29.24 1.48
CA GLY A 498 -9.81 27.90 0.90
C GLY A 498 -9.34 27.85 -0.56
N ASN A 499 -8.81 28.93 -1.13
CA ASN A 499 -8.13 28.85 -2.43
C ASN A 499 -7.01 27.80 -2.39
N GLN A 500 -6.93 26.94 -3.42
CA GLN A 500 -5.93 25.88 -3.56
C GLN A 500 -6.03 24.75 -2.52
N ILE A 501 -7.00 24.79 -1.60
CA ILE A 501 -7.17 23.75 -0.59
C ILE A 501 -7.55 22.41 -1.24
N GLU A 502 -8.23 22.46 -2.40
CA GLU A 502 -8.52 21.31 -3.24
C GLU A 502 -7.24 20.63 -3.72
N LEU A 503 -6.24 21.41 -4.15
CA LEU A 503 -4.95 20.88 -4.61
C LEU A 503 -4.12 20.34 -3.44
N ASP A 504 -4.12 21.03 -2.30
CA ASP A 504 -3.46 20.57 -1.08
C ASP A 504 -4.12 19.28 -0.54
N ALA A 505 -5.45 19.15 -0.63
CA ALA A 505 -6.16 17.94 -0.23
C ALA A 505 -5.82 16.75 -1.15
N ILE A 506 -5.79 16.97 -2.47
CA ILE A 506 -5.32 15.97 -3.43
C ILE A 506 -3.86 15.60 -3.15
N ALA A 507 -3.01 16.58 -2.80
CA ALA A 507 -1.63 16.33 -2.40
C ALA A 507 -1.54 15.39 -1.21
N CYS A 508 -2.31 15.64 -0.14
CA CYS A 508 -2.34 14.78 1.04
C CYS A 508 -2.75 13.34 0.69
N VAL A 509 -3.78 13.18 -0.15
CA VAL A 509 -4.30 11.86 -0.55
C VAL A 509 -3.29 11.11 -1.44
N ALA A 510 -2.75 11.79 -2.47
CA ALA A 510 -1.81 11.22 -3.42
C ALA A 510 -0.47 10.89 -2.77
N LEU A 511 0.05 11.81 -1.95
CA LEU A 511 1.31 11.63 -1.22
C LEU A 511 1.16 10.50 -0.19
N GLY A 512 0.01 10.37 0.45
CA GLY A 512 -0.32 9.20 1.28
C GLY A 512 -0.29 7.86 0.54
N GLY A 513 -0.32 7.84 -0.80
CA GLY A 513 -0.32 6.63 -1.61
C GLY A 513 -1.72 6.05 -1.84
N THR A 514 -2.75 6.89 -1.86
CA THR A 514 -4.05 6.55 -2.43
C THR A 514 -3.99 6.78 -3.93
N SER A 515 -4.42 5.78 -4.71
CA SER A 515 -4.34 5.85 -6.16
C SER A 515 -5.35 6.85 -6.72
N LEU A 516 -4.87 7.79 -7.53
CA LEU A 516 -5.73 8.78 -8.20
C LEU A 516 -6.70 8.17 -9.23
N ILE A 517 -6.48 6.91 -9.61
CA ILE A 517 -7.35 6.17 -10.54
C ILE A 517 -8.54 5.53 -9.80
N GLY A 518 -8.45 5.40 -8.46
CA GLY A 518 -9.49 4.80 -7.62
C GLY A 518 -9.22 3.34 -7.23
N GLY A 519 -10.06 2.82 -6.33
CA GLY A 519 -10.06 1.42 -5.91
C GLY A 519 -8.93 0.97 -4.96
N LYS A 520 -7.90 1.79 -4.73
CA LYS A 520 -6.77 1.48 -3.83
C LYS A 520 -6.35 2.71 -3.01
N GLY A 521 -6.21 2.55 -1.70
CA GLY A 521 -5.78 3.62 -0.79
C GLY A 521 -6.50 3.56 0.55
N GLY A 522 -6.67 4.71 1.21
CA GLY A 522 -7.50 4.82 2.41
C GLY A 522 -7.18 6.04 3.27
N VAL A 523 -8.08 6.35 4.22
CA VAL A 523 -7.98 7.55 5.07
C VAL A 523 -6.74 7.55 5.98
N GLY A 524 -6.26 6.37 6.42
CA GLY A 524 -5.01 6.26 7.19
C GLY A 524 -3.78 6.70 6.41
N ARG A 525 -3.76 6.45 5.10
CA ARG A 525 -2.70 6.91 4.19
C ARG A 525 -2.75 8.43 4.02
N THR A 526 -3.96 8.96 3.86
CA THR A 526 -4.19 10.41 3.77
C THR A 526 -3.73 11.15 5.04
N LEU A 527 -3.94 10.57 6.23
CA LEU A 527 -3.43 11.16 7.49
C LEU A 527 -1.90 11.32 7.45
N VAL A 528 -1.18 10.29 6.98
CA VAL A 528 0.29 10.36 6.83
C VAL A 528 0.69 11.41 5.80
N GLY A 529 -0.02 11.48 4.66
CA GLY A 529 0.24 12.48 3.64
C GLY A 529 -0.02 13.91 4.11
N TRP A 530 -1.10 14.13 4.86
CA TRP A 530 -1.40 15.40 5.52
C TRP A 530 -0.33 15.78 6.54
N PHE A 531 0.19 14.81 7.30
CA PHE A 531 1.25 15.07 8.25
C PHE A 531 2.53 15.55 7.55
N VAL A 532 2.88 14.97 6.39
CA VAL A 532 4.01 15.45 5.57
C VAL A 532 3.79 16.90 5.13
N ILE A 533 2.60 17.21 4.61
CA ILE A 533 2.27 18.58 4.18
C ILE A 533 2.29 19.56 5.36
N SER A 534 1.83 19.15 6.54
CA SER A 534 1.80 20.00 7.74
C SER A 534 3.19 20.26 8.30
N VAL A 535 4.06 19.26 8.32
CA VAL A 535 5.48 19.41 8.66
C VAL A 535 6.14 20.34 7.65
N LEU A 536 5.99 20.09 6.33
CA LEU A 536 6.55 20.91 5.26
C LEU A 536 6.13 22.37 5.37
N GLN A 537 4.84 22.65 5.53
CA GLN A 537 4.31 24.01 5.68
C GLN A 537 4.86 24.70 6.92
N THR A 538 4.88 24.01 8.07
CA THR A 538 5.41 24.58 9.32
C THR A 538 6.91 24.87 9.20
N SER A 539 7.67 23.95 8.61
CA SER A 539 9.11 24.15 8.34
C SER A 539 9.37 25.35 7.44
N MET A 540 8.68 25.45 6.29
CA MET A 540 8.86 26.56 5.37
C MET A 540 8.47 27.90 6.02
N ASN A 541 7.39 27.93 6.80
CA ASN A 541 6.98 29.11 7.55
C ASN A 541 8.02 29.51 8.60
N MET A 542 8.60 28.56 9.33
CA MET A 542 9.62 28.83 10.36
C MET A 542 10.95 29.31 9.79
N VAL A 543 11.31 28.87 8.58
CA VAL A 543 12.50 29.34 7.87
C VAL A 543 12.24 30.68 7.16
N GLY A 544 10.97 31.10 7.05
CA GLY A 544 10.60 32.38 6.43
C GLY A 544 10.53 32.33 4.90
N PHE A 545 10.28 31.15 4.30
CA PHE A 545 10.06 31.05 2.86
C PHE A 545 8.83 31.86 2.44
N ASN A 546 8.99 32.69 1.42
CA ASN A 546 7.86 33.38 0.80
C ASN A 546 6.83 32.37 0.24
N THR A 547 5.54 32.66 0.42
CA THR A 547 4.40 31.87 -0.06
C THR A 547 4.52 31.41 -1.52
N TYR A 548 5.09 32.22 -2.43
CA TYR A 548 5.28 31.82 -3.83
C TYR A 548 6.22 30.62 -3.98
N TYR A 549 7.34 30.58 -3.23
CA TYR A 549 8.23 29.42 -3.21
C TYR A 549 7.55 28.22 -2.58
N GLN A 550 6.75 28.42 -1.53
CA GLN A 550 5.98 27.33 -0.93
C GLN A 550 5.04 26.67 -1.94
N MET A 551 4.39 27.46 -2.81
CA MET A 551 3.55 26.93 -3.88
C MET A 551 4.33 26.09 -4.89
N ILE A 552 5.52 26.55 -5.30
CA ILE A 552 6.41 25.79 -6.21
C ILE A 552 6.83 24.47 -5.59
N VAL A 553 7.23 24.48 -4.32
CA VAL A 553 7.64 23.27 -3.58
C VAL A 553 6.46 22.31 -3.44
N LYS A 554 5.28 22.78 -3.02
CA LYS A 554 4.05 21.96 -2.93
C LYS A 554 3.71 21.32 -4.27
N GLY A 555 3.71 22.09 -5.36
CA GLY A 555 3.45 21.56 -6.71
C GLY A 555 4.46 20.49 -7.13
N SER A 556 5.73 20.70 -6.82
CA SER A 556 6.80 19.73 -7.09
C SER A 556 6.60 18.44 -6.30
N VAL A 557 6.23 18.55 -5.02
CA VAL A 557 5.94 17.41 -4.14
C VAL A 557 4.76 16.59 -4.66
N ILE A 558 3.69 17.24 -5.13
CA ILE A 558 2.54 16.57 -5.77
C ILE A 558 3.00 15.81 -7.01
N LEU A 559 3.76 16.47 -7.90
CA LEU A 559 4.25 15.85 -9.12
C LEU A 559 5.11 14.61 -8.81
N ILE A 560 6.03 14.71 -7.85
CA ILE A 560 6.86 13.59 -7.41
C ILE A 560 6.01 12.44 -6.85
N ALA A 561 4.99 12.75 -6.02
CA ALA A 561 4.08 11.75 -5.47
C ALA A 561 3.33 10.99 -6.58
N VAL A 562 2.76 11.71 -7.55
CA VAL A 562 2.04 11.14 -8.69
C VAL A 562 2.96 10.30 -9.59
N LEU A 563 4.17 10.78 -9.85
CA LEU A 563 5.18 10.05 -10.63
C LEU A 563 5.66 8.78 -9.91
N SER A 564 5.67 8.80 -8.58
CA SER A 564 6.07 7.67 -7.74
C SER A 564 4.99 6.57 -7.65
N ASP A 565 3.71 6.94 -7.65
CA ASP A 565 2.57 5.99 -7.67
C ASP A 565 2.48 5.24 -9.01
N LYS A 566 2.88 5.88 -10.11
CA LYS A 566 3.06 5.22 -11.42
C LYS A 566 4.29 4.31 -11.40
N GLN A 567 4.14 3.11 -10.85
CA GLN A 567 5.12 2.00 -10.90
C GLN A 567 5.98 2.02 -12.20
N ILE A 568 7.24 2.47 -12.07
CA ILE A 568 8.42 2.01 -12.83
C ILE A 568 8.21 1.78 -14.34
N ASN A 569 7.56 2.70 -15.04
CA ASN A 569 7.54 2.74 -16.51
C ASN A 569 8.07 4.05 -17.10
N ILE A 570 8.14 5.11 -16.30
CA ILE A 570 8.67 6.41 -16.72
C ILE A 570 10.20 6.36 -16.78
N SER A 571 10.89 5.78 -15.78
CA SER A 571 12.36 5.64 -15.84
C SER A 571 12.82 4.77 -17.01
N LYS A 572 12.07 3.70 -17.36
CA LYS A 572 12.34 2.87 -18.55
C LYS A 572 12.05 3.61 -19.87
N LYS A 573 11.01 4.46 -19.93
CA LYS A 573 10.74 5.29 -21.11
C LYS A 573 11.78 6.39 -21.29
N ILE A 574 12.19 7.05 -20.20
CA ILE A 574 13.21 8.10 -20.19
C ILE A 574 14.59 7.50 -20.52
N SER A 575 14.98 6.38 -19.90
CA SER A 575 16.24 5.71 -20.23
C SER A 575 16.27 5.23 -21.69
N LYS A 576 15.12 4.83 -22.24
CA LYS A 576 14.99 4.44 -23.66
C LYS A 576 15.04 5.65 -24.60
N LYS A 577 14.45 6.78 -24.23
CA LYS A 577 14.57 8.05 -24.98
C LYS A 577 15.99 8.62 -24.94
N LEU A 578 16.64 8.62 -23.77
CA LEU A 578 18.03 9.05 -23.61
C LEU A 578 18.99 8.14 -24.37
N LYS A 579 18.81 6.82 -24.31
CA LYS A 579 19.57 5.90 -25.18
C LYS A 579 19.35 6.19 -26.66
N ASN A 580 18.12 6.45 -27.10
CA ASN A 580 17.85 6.80 -28.49
C ASN A 580 18.43 8.17 -28.91
N LEU A 581 18.68 9.08 -27.97
CA LEU A 581 19.33 10.37 -28.23
C LEU A 581 20.86 10.20 -28.36
N ILE A 582 21.44 9.39 -27.47
CA ILE A 582 22.87 9.02 -27.47
C ILE A 582 23.23 8.17 -28.70
N TYR A 583 22.28 7.42 -29.27
CA TYR A 583 22.47 6.69 -30.53
C TYR A 583 22.29 7.55 -31.80
N LYS A 584 21.92 8.82 -31.66
CA LYS A 584 21.75 9.78 -32.77
C LYS A 584 22.86 10.84 -32.85
N ILE A 585 23.72 10.90 -31.84
CA ILE A 585 25.02 11.59 -31.83
C ILE A 585 26.05 10.50 -32.11
#